data_AF-A0A920K874-F1
#
_entry.id   AF-A0A920K874-F1
#
_cell.length_a   1.000
_cell.length_b   1.000
_cell.length_c   1.000
_cell.angle_alpha   90.00
_cell.angle_beta   90.00
_cell.angle_gamma   90.00
#
_symmetry.space_group_name_H-M   'P 1'
#
loop_
_entity.id
_entity.type
_entity.pdbx_description
1 polymer ?
#
loop_
_entity_poly.entity_id
_entity_poly.type
_entity_poly.pdbx_seq_one_letter_code
_entity_poly.pdbx_strand_id
1 'polypeptide(L)'
;MYDLFQDPPSTLVQRRNRLEVTERIGADGEIVIPLAEDEIAELVVKLKASKVEAIAISLLFSFLNDEHEALLGRRLRAALPGIPIFLSSEVLPEIREFERTSTTAICAYVGPILSSYLQRLRRYYQ
;
A
#
# COMPACT_ATOMS: atom_id res chain seq x y z
N MET A 1 3.82 32.26 -18.40
CA MET A 1 4.30 31.46 -19.55
C MET A 1 4.56 30.06 -19.00
N TYR A 2 3.89 29.03 -19.51
CA TYR A 2 4.09 27.65 -19.05
C TYR A 2 5.34 27.05 -19.70
N ASP A 3 6.18 26.38 -18.93
CA ASP A 3 7.32 25.62 -19.44
C ASP A 3 6.88 24.18 -19.73
N LEU A 4 6.86 23.80 -21.02
CA LEU A 4 6.48 22.47 -21.47
C LEU A 4 7.59 21.43 -21.23
N PHE A 5 8.78 21.86 -20.83
CA PHE A 5 9.95 21.01 -20.61
C PHE A 5 10.27 20.84 -19.12
N GLN A 6 9.38 21.26 -18.23
CA GLN A 6 9.56 21.07 -16.80
C GLN A 6 9.55 19.57 -16.46
N ASP A 7 10.61 19.10 -15.81
CA ASP A 7 10.69 17.72 -15.37
C ASP A 7 9.59 17.40 -14.35
N PRO A 8 9.00 16.20 -14.42
CA PRO A 8 8.02 15.77 -13.43
C PRO A 8 8.67 15.69 -12.04
N PRO A 9 7.91 15.97 -10.97
CA PRO A 9 8.42 15.87 -9.61
C PRO A 9 8.88 14.44 -9.30
N SER A 10 9.86 14.32 -8.41
CA SER A 10 10.34 13.02 -7.96
C SER A 10 9.21 12.19 -7.33
N THR A 11 9.12 10.91 -7.68
CA THR A 11 8.08 10.03 -7.16
C THR A 11 8.34 9.63 -5.70
N LEU A 12 7.30 9.62 -4.86
CA LEU A 12 7.38 9.20 -3.45
C LEU A 12 7.89 7.76 -3.27
N VAL A 13 7.39 6.82 -4.08
CA VAL A 13 7.81 5.41 -4.05
C VAL A 13 8.64 5.11 -5.29
N GLN A 14 9.91 4.76 -5.11
CA GLN A 14 10.80 4.39 -6.21
C GLN A 14 10.30 3.12 -6.92
N ARG A 15 10.51 3.01 -8.24
CA ARG A 15 9.97 1.90 -9.05
C ARG A 15 10.37 0.51 -8.53
N ARG A 16 11.59 0.36 -8.00
CA ARG A 16 12.10 -0.90 -7.40
C ARG A 16 11.34 -1.36 -6.14
N ASN A 17 10.61 -0.45 -5.49
CA ASN A 17 9.80 -0.73 -4.30
C ASN A 17 8.31 -0.89 -4.64
N ARG A 18 7.96 -0.97 -5.93
CA ARG A 18 6.60 -1.23 -6.41
C ARG A 18 6.56 -2.68 -6.89
N LEU A 19 5.93 -3.53 -6.09
CA LEU A 19 5.77 -4.94 -6.39
C LEU A 19 4.34 -5.18 -6.88
N GLU A 20 4.19 -6.20 -7.72
CA GLU A 20 2.93 -6.58 -8.35
C GLU A 20 2.57 -8.00 -7.89
N VAL A 21 1.27 -8.32 -7.85
CA VAL A 21 0.74 -9.64 -7.52
C VAL A 21 -0.31 -10.00 -8.56
N THR A 22 -0.37 -11.27 -8.96
CA THR A 22 -1.39 -11.73 -9.91
C THR A 22 -2.76 -11.80 -9.24
N GLU A 23 -3.66 -10.93 -9.68
CA GLU A 23 -5.04 -10.80 -9.20
C GLU A 23 -5.85 -9.96 -10.21
N ARG A 24 -7.17 -10.14 -10.25
CA ARG A 24 -8.06 -9.19 -10.92
C ARG A 24 -9.48 -9.21 -10.39
N ILE A 25 -9.99 -8.03 -10.04
CA ILE A 25 -11.41 -7.75 -9.82
C ILE A 25 -11.99 -7.00 -11.03
N GLY A 26 -13.21 -7.37 -11.43
CA GLY A 26 -13.99 -6.77 -12.51
C GLY A 26 -14.62 -5.44 -12.11
N ALA A 27 -15.10 -4.67 -13.10
CA ALA A 27 -15.79 -3.41 -12.84
C ALA A 27 -17.17 -3.60 -12.17
N ASP A 28 -17.70 -4.81 -12.22
CA ASP A 28 -18.90 -5.31 -11.52
C ASP A 28 -18.60 -5.84 -10.11
N GLY A 29 -17.33 -5.91 -9.71
CA GLY A 29 -16.90 -6.44 -8.42
C GLY A 29 -16.65 -7.95 -8.41
N GLU A 30 -16.84 -8.63 -9.55
CA GLU A 30 -16.61 -10.08 -9.67
C GLU A 30 -15.12 -10.40 -9.72
N ILE A 31 -14.75 -11.57 -9.19
CA ILE A 31 -13.37 -12.05 -9.25
C ILE A 31 -13.12 -12.61 -10.66
N VAL A 32 -12.28 -11.90 -11.43
CA VAL A 32 -11.89 -12.30 -12.80
C VAL A 32 -10.66 -13.21 -12.75
N ILE A 33 -9.68 -12.86 -11.91
CA ILE A 33 -8.49 -13.66 -11.65
C ILE A 33 -8.34 -13.73 -10.12
N PRO A 34 -8.35 -14.93 -9.52
CA PRO A 34 -8.17 -15.06 -8.07
C PRO A 34 -6.78 -14.58 -7.65
N LEU A 35 -6.64 -14.11 -6.42
CA LEU A 35 -5.35 -13.76 -5.85
C LEU A 35 -4.40 -14.97 -5.85
N ALA A 36 -3.25 -14.83 -6.52
CA ALA A 36 -2.19 -15.83 -6.54
C ALA A 36 -1.48 -15.90 -5.18
N GLU A 37 -2.02 -16.72 -4.29
CA GLU A 37 -1.51 -16.86 -2.92
C GLU A 37 -0.08 -17.43 -2.86
N ASP A 38 0.34 -18.17 -3.87
CA ASP A 38 1.69 -18.71 -4.03
C ASP A 38 2.74 -17.61 -4.24
N GLU A 39 2.37 -16.50 -4.89
CA GLU A 39 3.26 -15.34 -5.10
C GLU A 39 3.52 -14.56 -3.80
N ILE A 40 2.64 -14.67 -2.79
CA ILE A 40 2.75 -13.92 -1.53
C ILE A 40 4.07 -14.25 -0.82
N ALA A 41 4.51 -15.51 -0.86
CA ALA A 41 5.77 -15.91 -0.24
C ALA A 41 6.97 -15.18 -0.87
N GLU A 42 6.99 -15.05 -2.20
CA GLU A 42 8.04 -14.32 -2.92
C GLU A 42 7.98 -12.82 -2.64
N LEU A 43 6.78 -12.24 -2.57
CA LEU A 43 6.59 -10.83 -2.20
C LEU A 43 7.16 -10.55 -0.81
N VAL A 44 6.91 -11.41 0.17
CA VAL A 44 7.47 -11.29 1.52
C VAL A 44 8.99 -11.29 1.49
N VAL A 45 9.62 -12.15 0.68
CA VAL A 45 11.09 -12.18 0.54
C VAL A 45 11.61 -10.86 -0.04
N LYS A 46 10.99 -10.36 -1.12
CA LYS A 46 11.36 -9.09 -1.75
C LYS A 46 11.19 -7.91 -0.78
N LEU A 47 10.08 -7.86 -0.04
CA LEU A 47 9.79 -6.81 0.96
C LEU A 47 10.81 -6.81 2.11
N LYS A 48 11.19 -7.99 2.62
CA LYS A 48 12.24 -8.11 3.65
C LYS A 48 13.59 -7.62 3.15
N ALA A 49 13.96 -7.97 1.91
CA ALA A 49 15.22 -7.53 1.32
C ALA A 49 15.27 -6.00 1.12
N SER A 50 14.14 -5.38 0.78
CA SER A 50 14.03 -3.93 0.58
C SER A 50 14.06 -3.09 1.87
N LYS A 51 13.98 -3.72 3.06
CA LYS A 51 13.98 -3.04 4.37
C LYS A 51 12.98 -1.89 4.47
N VAL A 52 11.77 -2.11 3.95
CA VAL A 52 10.71 -1.10 4.00
C VAL A 52 10.19 -0.90 5.42
N GLU A 53 9.85 0.34 5.76
CA GLU A 53 9.31 0.71 7.08
C GLU A 53 7.78 0.67 7.13
N ALA A 54 7.13 0.66 5.97
CA ALA A 54 5.68 0.59 5.81
C ALA A 54 5.32 0.06 4.41
N ILE A 55 4.09 -0.44 4.25
CA ILE A 55 3.58 -0.97 2.98
C ILE A 55 2.21 -0.36 2.69
N ALA A 56 2.03 0.12 1.45
CA ALA A 56 0.74 0.47 0.89
C ALA A 56 0.31 -0.62 -0.09
N ILE A 57 -0.94 -1.07 0.00
CA ILE A 57 -1.57 -2.01 -0.93
C ILE A 57 -2.66 -1.26 -1.68
N SER A 58 -2.60 -1.28 -3.02
CA SER A 58 -3.59 -0.66 -3.89
C SER A 58 -3.84 -1.56 -5.09
N LEU A 59 -4.96 -2.27 -5.08
CA LEU A 59 -5.42 -3.12 -6.17
C LEU A 59 -6.56 -2.41 -6.93
N LEU A 60 -6.79 -2.85 -8.16
CA LEU A 60 -7.86 -2.28 -8.98
C LEU A 60 -9.22 -2.75 -8.47
N PHE A 61 -10.20 -1.85 -8.47
CA PHE A 61 -11.56 -2.11 -7.96
C PHE A 61 -11.66 -2.52 -6.48
N SER A 62 -10.60 -2.35 -5.68
CA SER A 62 -10.62 -2.65 -4.25
C SER A 62 -11.59 -1.79 -3.43
N PHE A 63 -12.01 -0.63 -3.96
CA PHE A 63 -13.07 0.19 -3.38
C PHE A 63 -14.47 -0.45 -3.51
N LEU A 64 -14.64 -1.37 -4.47
CA LEU A 64 -15.90 -2.05 -4.76
C LEU A 64 -15.94 -3.45 -4.12
N ASN A 65 -14.84 -4.20 -4.25
CA ASN A 65 -14.65 -5.48 -3.60
C ASN A 65 -13.22 -5.52 -3.04
N ASP A 66 -13.08 -5.50 -1.72
CA ASP A 66 -11.79 -5.41 -1.03
C ASP A 66 -11.20 -6.78 -0.65
N GLU A 67 -11.84 -7.89 -1.04
CA GLU A 67 -11.51 -9.24 -0.58
C GLU A 67 -10.03 -9.58 -0.77
N HIS A 68 -9.48 -9.28 -1.96
CA HIS A 68 -8.08 -9.52 -2.27
C HIS A 68 -7.13 -8.61 -1.49
N GLU A 69 -7.44 -7.31 -1.34
CA GLU A 69 -6.63 -6.40 -0.53
C GLU A 69 -6.61 -6.83 0.94
N ALA A 70 -7.78 -7.19 1.48
CA ALA A 70 -7.93 -7.64 2.85
C ALA A 70 -7.18 -8.95 3.09
N LEU A 71 -7.27 -9.91 2.16
CA LEU A 71 -6.55 -11.18 2.24
C LEU A 71 -5.03 -10.96 2.19
N LEU A 72 -4.54 -10.21 1.19
CA LEU A 72 -3.12 -9.89 1.05
C LEU A 72 -2.60 -9.15 2.28
N GLY A 73 -3.35 -8.16 2.77
CA GLY A 73 -3.06 -7.43 3.99
C GLY A 73 -2.92 -8.34 5.21
N ARG A 74 -3.86 -9.27 5.42
CA ARG A 74 -3.78 -10.26 6.52
C ARG A 74 -2.51 -11.12 6.41
N ARG A 75 -2.20 -11.63 5.21
CA ARG A 75 -1.02 -12.49 4.99
C ARG A 75 0.28 -11.74 5.23
N LEU A 76 0.39 -10.51 4.71
CA LEU A 76 1.57 -9.68 4.90
C LEU A 76 1.73 -9.25 6.36
N ARG A 77 0.66 -8.90 7.07
CA ARG A 77 0.69 -8.58 8.52
C ARG A 77 1.22 -9.77 9.34
N ALA A 78 0.81 -11.00 8.98
CA ALA A 78 1.31 -12.21 9.65
C ALA A 78 2.79 -12.48 9.34
N ALA A 79 3.24 -12.23 8.10
CA ALA A 79 4.61 -12.52 7.66
C ALA A 79 5.65 -11.44 8.01
N LEU A 80 5.19 -10.21 8.25
CA LEU A 80 6.00 -9.01 8.49
C LEU A 80 5.55 -8.30 9.79
N PRO A 81 5.67 -8.96 10.97
CA PRO A 81 5.26 -8.35 12.22
C PRO A 81 6.06 -7.07 12.48
N GLY A 82 5.36 -5.99 12.84
CA GLY A 82 5.95 -4.69 13.13
C GLY A 82 6.03 -3.73 11.94
N ILE A 83 5.75 -4.18 10.71
CA ILE A 83 5.63 -3.29 9.55
C ILE A 83 4.15 -2.89 9.39
N PRO A 84 3.79 -1.59 9.51
CA PRO A 84 2.44 -1.13 9.27
C PRO A 84 2.05 -1.30 7.80
N ILE A 85 0.83 -1.81 7.58
CA ILE A 85 0.27 -2.10 6.26
C ILE A 85 -1.05 -1.34 6.11
N PHE A 86 -1.13 -0.55 5.04
CA PHE A 86 -2.26 0.31 4.69
C PHE A 86 -2.95 -0.24 3.45
N LEU A 87 -4.24 -0.51 3.56
CA LEU A 87 -5.08 -0.95 2.43
C LEU A 87 -5.73 0.28 1.81
N SER A 88 -5.75 0.34 0.49
CA SER A 88 -6.34 1.48 -0.19
C SER A 88 -7.86 1.53 -0.05
N SER A 89 -8.50 0.37 0.10
CA SER A 89 -9.92 0.23 0.46
C SER A 89 -10.23 0.78 1.86
N GLU A 90 -9.29 0.74 2.80
CA GLU A 90 -9.45 1.28 4.16
C GLU A 90 -9.13 2.78 4.21
N VAL A 91 -8.16 3.25 3.40
CA VAL A 91 -7.67 4.63 3.44
C VAL A 91 -8.55 5.60 2.65
N LEU A 92 -8.87 5.26 1.39
CA LEU A 92 -9.67 6.10 0.50
C LEU A 92 -10.42 5.21 -0.51
N PRO A 93 -11.57 4.62 -0.15
CA PRO A 93 -12.35 3.72 -1.01
C PRO A 93 -13.10 4.48 -2.12
N GLU A 94 -12.33 5.12 -3.00
CA GLU A 94 -12.83 5.89 -4.14
C GLU A 94 -12.40 5.23 -5.45
N ILE A 95 -13.24 5.34 -6.49
CA ILE A 95 -13.00 4.70 -7.79
C ILE A 95 -11.67 5.09 -8.44
N ARG A 96 -11.21 6.31 -8.17
CA ARG A 96 -10.05 6.93 -8.79
C ARG A 96 -8.74 6.33 -8.29
N GLU A 97 -8.16 5.42 -9.07
CA GLU A 97 -6.95 4.66 -8.72
C GLU A 97 -5.75 5.55 -8.36
N PHE A 98 -5.49 6.60 -9.14
CA PHE A 98 -4.32 7.45 -8.91
C PHE A 98 -4.41 8.19 -7.57
N GLU A 99 -5.55 8.83 -7.32
CA GLU A 99 -5.83 9.55 -6.07
C GLU A 99 -5.84 8.59 -4.87
N ARG A 100 -6.46 7.41 -5.01
CA ARG A 100 -6.46 6.37 -3.99
C ARG A 100 -5.05 5.86 -3.67
N THR A 101 -4.27 5.52 -4.70
CA THR A 101 -2.90 5.01 -4.55
C THR A 101 -1.97 6.07 -3.97
N SER A 102 -2.04 7.30 -4.46
CA SER A 102 -1.20 8.41 -3.97
C SER A 102 -1.50 8.72 -2.50
N THR A 103 -2.76 8.76 -2.11
CA THR A 103 -3.16 8.99 -0.71
C THR A 103 -2.68 7.85 0.19
N THR A 104 -2.90 6.59 -0.21
CA THR A 104 -2.45 5.41 0.54
C THR A 104 -0.92 5.37 0.68
N ALA A 105 -0.19 5.72 -0.38
CA ALA A 105 1.27 5.82 -0.33
C ALA A 105 1.76 6.92 0.62
N ILE A 106 1.08 8.08 0.65
CA ILE A 106 1.38 9.16 1.61
C ILE A 106 1.08 8.69 3.04
N CYS A 107 -0.04 8.02 3.28
CA CYS A 107 -0.37 7.46 4.61
C CYS A 107 0.69 6.45 5.06
N ALA A 108 1.13 5.56 4.18
CA ALA A 108 2.20 4.62 4.48
C ALA A 108 3.53 5.30 4.79
N TYR A 109 3.86 6.38 4.07
CA TYR A 109 5.07 7.17 4.33
C TYR A 109 5.02 7.90 5.68
N VAL A 110 3.88 8.51 6.02
CA VAL A 110 3.74 9.35 7.22
C VAL A 110 3.46 8.52 8.48
N GLY A 111 2.81 7.36 8.36
CA GLY A 111 2.38 6.52 9.47
C GLY A 111 3.46 6.19 10.51
N PRO A 112 4.64 5.66 10.11
CA PRO A 112 5.74 5.36 11.04
C PRO A 112 6.24 6.61 11.80
N ILE A 113 6.29 7.76 11.13
CA ILE A 113 6.76 9.04 11.69
C ILE A 113 5.81 9.49 12.80
N LEU A 114 4.49 9.48 12.53
CA LEU A 114 3.47 9.85 13.50
C LEU A 114 3.44 8.90 14.70
N SER A 115 3.58 7.59 14.46
CA SER A 115 3.62 6.59 15.53
C SER A 115 4.78 6.85 16.51
N SER A 116 5.98 7.10 15.98
CA SER A 116 7.15 7.45 16.79
C SER A 116 6.95 8.74 17.58
N TYR A 117 6.39 9.77 16.94
CA TYR A 117 6.10 11.06 17.59
C TYR A 117 5.10 10.91 18.75
N LEU A 118 3.98 10.20 18.53
CA LEU A 118 2.96 9.97 19.56
C LEU A 118 3.49 9.12 20.73
N GLN A 119 4.32 8.12 20.46
CA GLN A 119 4.99 7.34 21.51
C GLN A 119 5.90 8.21 22.39
N ARG A 120 6.63 9.16 21.79
CA ARG A 120 7.46 10.12 22.54
C ARG A 120 6.61 11.03 23.39
N LEU A 121 5.55 11.62 22.84
CA LEU A 121 4.64 12.50 23.59
C LEU A 121 4.02 11.79 24.79
N ARG A 122 3.54 10.55 24.60
CA ARG A 122 2.94 9.76 25.70
C ARG A 122 3.91 9.54 26.86
N ARG A 123 5.22 9.48 26.59
CA ARG A 123 6.27 9.34 27.61
C ARG A 123 6.51 10.63 28.42
N TYR A 124 6.20 11.80 27.88
CA TYR A 124 6.36 13.08 28.58
C TYR A 124 5.17 13.46 29.47
N TYR A 125 4.00 12.84 29.26
CA TYR A 125 2.78 13.06 30.05
C TYR A 125 2.51 11.92 31.06
N GLN A 126 3.53 11.11 31.36
CA GLN A 126 3.57 10.18 32.50
C GLN A 126 4.66 10.63 33.47
#